data_AF-A0A523HQD7-F1
#
_entry.id   AF-A0A523HQD7-F1
#
_cell.length_a   1.000
_cell.length_b   1.000
_cell.length_c   1.000
_cell.angle_alpha   90.00
_cell.angle_beta   90.00
_cell.angle_gamma   90.00
#
_symmetry.space_group_name_H-M   'P 1'
#
loop_
_entity.id
_entity.type
_entity.pdbx_description
1 polymer ?
#
loop_
_entity_poly.entity_id
_entity_poly.type
_entity_poly.pdbx_seq_one_letter_code
_entity_poly.pdbx_strand_id
1 'polypeptide(L)'
;MAKDKNFVLPIEEIEHKLRYEPFKVRGSVVGARFDNDFTKRATLQFEDGTRFKVKWKRAAKNGDAPNNSPRYEIAAYEFQKLFLDPENYCVPPTIGRSMPLEEYRQREKDVKPTFAKTSSVFFVLQYWLKDITSINVYDKKRFKTDLTYAKHLGNTNIFTYLIKHLDSNTGNFLVSIYGSNMRVFSVDNGLAFGTLKSNRGTYWKDLRLKRLPHETIERLRRLKTEDIKKTLGVVAQFEIKEGLLVPAEPGENLDKGKGVRQKGNVIQFGLTEREIRGVLVRLENLLKRVDSGKIKTF
;
A
#
# COMPACT_ATOMS: atom_id res chain seq x y z
N MET A 1 -6.79 14.78 -21.58
CA MET A 1 -6.59 14.58 -20.12
C MET A 1 -5.19 15.06 -19.75
N ALA A 2 -5.03 15.87 -18.71
CA ALA A 2 -3.70 16.29 -18.26
C ALA A 2 -2.91 15.07 -17.78
N LYS A 3 -1.68 14.90 -18.26
CA LYS A 3 -0.76 13.84 -17.82
C LYS A 3 -0.58 13.94 -16.30
N ASP A 4 -0.87 12.88 -15.56
CA ASP A 4 -0.62 12.82 -14.13
C ASP A 4 0.90 12.93 -13.90
N LYS A 5 1.34 13.99 -13.23
CA LYS A 5 2.76 14.27 -13.02
C LYS A 5 3.36 13.53 -11.84
N ASN A 6 2.53 13.02 -10.92
CA ASN A 6 3.03 12.25 -9.79
C ASN A 6 3.55 10.87 -10.25
N PHE A 7 3.09 10.38 -11.40
CA PHE A 7 3.48 9.12 -12.03
C PHE A 7 4.20 9.34 -13.37
N VAL A 8 5.27 8.58 -13.64
CA VAL A 8 6.01 8.68 -14.92
C VAL A 8 5.31 7.96 -16.07
N LEU A 9 4.48 6.98 -15.74
CA LEU A 9 3.73 6.08 -16.62
C LEU A 9 2.31 5.89 -16.05
N PRO A 10 1.35 5.35 -16.84
CA PRO A 10 0.09 4.84 -16.30
C PRO A 10 0.31 3.90 -15.09
N ILE A 11 -0.62 3.92 -14.15
CA ILE A 11 -0.49 3.18 -12.88
C ILE A 11 -0.43 1.67 -13.14
N GLU A 12 -1.22 1.18 -14.08
CA GLU A 12 -1.28 -0.21 -14.50
C GLU A 12 0.05 -0.68 -15.08
N GLU A 13 0.71 0.19 -15.86
CA GLU A 13 2.02 -0.10 -16.44
C GLU A 13 3.11 -0.13 -15.36
N ILE A 14 3.07 0.78 -14.39
CA ILE A 14 3.98 0.76 -13.24
C ILE A 14 3.76 -0.51 -12.42
N GLU A 15 2.51 -0.89 -12.16
CA GLU A 15 2.17 -2.13 -11.45
C GLU A 15 2.70 -3.36 -12.20
N HIS A 16 2.44 -3.46 -13.51
CA HIS A 16 2.93 -4.55 -14.36
C HIS A 16 4.45 -4.67 -14.29
N LYS A 17 5.16 -3.54 -14.48
CA LYS A 17 6.62 -3.47 -14.39
C LYS A 17 7.14 -3.95 -13.05
N LEU A 18 6.60 -3.41 -11.95
CA LEU A 18 6.99 -3.80 -10.60
C LEU A 18 6.73 -5.27 -10.30
N ARG A 19 5.63 -5.83 -10.82
CA ARG A 19 5.18 -7.18 -10.51
C ARG A 19 5.86 -8.25 -11.34
N TYR A 20 6.02 -8.04 -12.63
CA TYR A 20 6.40 -9.12 -13.56
C TYR A 20 7.74 -8.89 -14.24
N GLU A 21 8.09 -7.65 -14.57
CA GLU A 21 9.28 -7.41 -15.39
C GLU A 21 10.58 -7.63 -14.59
N PRO A 22 11.64 -8.10 -15.26
CA PRO A 22 12.99 -8.06 -14.70
C PRO A 22 13.47 -6.61 -14.61
N PHE A 23 14.29 -6.31 -13.61
CA PHE A 23 14.87 -4.98 -13.43
C PHE A 23 16.31 -5.07 -12.94
N LYS A 24 17.08 -4.02 -13.23
CA LYS A 24 18.39 -3.76 -12.62
C LYS A 24 18.26 -2.62 -11.63
N VAL A 25 18.91 -2.76 -10.48
CA VAL A 25 19.04 -1.65 -9.54
C VAL A 25 20.18 -0.75 -10.02
N ARG A 26 19.91 0.53 -10.25
CA ARG A 26 20.91 1.52 -10.66
C ARG A 26 21.32 2.39 -9.48
N GLY A 27 22.64 2.49 -9.27
CA GLY A 27 23.24 3.21 -8.14
C GLY A 27 23.07 2.47 -6.82
N SER A 28 23.26 3.20 -5.72
CA SER A 28 23.18 2.65 -4.36
C SER A 28 21.74 2.53 -3.87
N VAL A 29 21.46 1.46 -3.13
CA VAL A 29 20.23 1.34 -2.32
C VAL A 29 20.48 2.10 -1.02
N VAL A 30 20.05 3.36 -0.96
CA VAL A 30 20.32 4.27 0.16
C VAL A 30 19.18 4.24 1.17
N GLY A 31 19.47 4.42 2.45
CA GLY A 31 18.43 4.57 3.45
C GLY A 31 17.49 5.75 3.13
N ALA A 32 16.21 5.57 3.44
CA ALA A 32 15.19 6.55 3.07
C ALA A 32 15.34 7.85 3.87
N ARG A 33 15.70 7.73 5.16
CA ARG A 33 15.85 8.87 6.09
C ARG A 33 17.28 9.09 6.57
N PHE A 34 18.05 8.01 6.74
CA PHE A 34 19.45 8.00 7.19
C PHE A 34 20.14 6.73 6.69
N ASP A 35 21.47 6.67 6.65
CA ASP A 35 22.24 5.67 5.90
C ASP A 35 21.91 4.20 6.21
N ASN A 36 21.55 3.89 7.47
CA ASN A 36 21.19 2.55 7.93
C ASN A 36 19.67 2.30 8.10
N ASP A 37 18.82 3.11 7.46
CA ASP A 37 17.36 2.92 7.54
C ASP A 37 16.93 1.60 6.89
N PHE A 38 16.03 0.86 7.56
CA PHE A 38 15.44 -0.38 7.04
C PHE A 38 14.58 -0.13 5.82
N THR A 39 13.95 1.04 5.74
CA THR A 39 13.30 1.51 4.53
C THR A 39 14.35 2.17 3.65
N LYS A 40 14.50 1.69 2.43
CA LYS A 40 15.49 2.23 1.49
C LYS A 40 14.83 2.82 0.25
N ARG A 41 15.60 3.56 -0.53
CA ARG A 41 15.25 4.08 -1.84
C ARG A 41 16.15 3.43 -2.89
N ALA A 42 15.56 2.99 -3.99
CA ALA A 42 16.28 2.43 -5.13
C ALA A 42 15.75 3.05 -6.43
N THR A 43 16.62 3.11 -7.44
CA THR A 43 16.19 3.38 -8.82
C THR A 43 16.19 2.07 -9.58
N LEU A 44 15.04 1.68 -10.11
CA LEU A 44 14.92 0.50 -10.96
C LEU A 44 15.05 0.93 -12.43
N GLN A 45 15.77 0.13 -13.21
CA GLN A 45 15.80 0.22 -14.66
C GLN A 45 15.26 -1.09 -15.24
N PHE A 46 14.28 -0.98 -16.14
CA PHE A 46 13.68 -2.09 -16.88
C PHE A 46 14.35 -2.26 -18.25
N GLU A 47 14.06 -3.37 -18.93
CA GLU A 47 14.70 -3.74 -20.21
C GLU A 47 14.43 -2.74 -21.33
N ASP A 48 13.22 -2.17 -21.36
CA ASP A 48 12.80 -1.10 -22.28
C ASP A 48 13.50 0.25 -22.02
N GLY A 49 14.38 0.33 -21.02
CA GLY A 49 15.09 1.54 -20.64
C GLY A 49 14.33 2.44 -19.68
N THR A 50 13.07 2.14 -19.37
CA THR A 50 12.25 2.87 -18.38
C THR A 50 12.93 2.87 -17.02
N ARG A 51 12.86 4.00 -16.32
CA ARG A 51 13.41 4.16 -14.97
C ARG A 51 12.45 4.87 -14.05
N PHE A 52 12.31 4.35 -12.84
CA PHE A 52 11.67 5.07 -11.75
C PHE A 52 12.21 4.67 -10.39
N LYS A 53 12.00 5.56 -9.42
CA LYS A 53 12.39 5.36 -8.03
C LYS A 53 11.32 4.54 -7.30
N VAL A 54 11.77 3.77 -6.33
CA VAL A 54 10.92 2.96 -5.46
C VAL A 54 11.40 3.07 -4.02
N LYS A 55 10.44 2.98 -3.09
CA LYS A 55 10.71 2.50 -1.74
C LYS A 55 11.02 1.00 -1.84
N TRP A 56 12.12 0.59 -1.23
CA TRP A 56 12.61 -0.78 -1.15
C TRP A 56 12.66 -1.18 0.31
N LYS A 57 11.80 -2.11 0.74
CA LYS A 57 11.72 -2.53 2.14
C LYS A 57 11.78 -4.05 2.26
N ARG A 58 12.89 -4.55 2.81
CA ARG A 58 13.07 -5.97 3.09
C ARG A 58 12.11 -6.44 4.18
N ALA A 59 11.52 -7.61 4.00
CA ALA A 59 10.72 -8.24 5.03
C ALA A 59 11.59 -8.77 6.19
N ALA A 60 11.02 -8.80 7.38
CA ALA A 60 11.63 -9.48 8.52
C ALA A 60 11.67 -11.00 8.31
N LYS A 61 12.39 -11.71 9.17
CA LYS A 61 12.37 -13.19 9.20
C LYS A 61 10.92 -13.66 9.30
N ASN A 62 10.56 -14.69 8.54
CA ASN A 62 9.21 -15.23 8.39
C ASN A 62 8.19 -14.26 7.77
N GLY A 63 8.65 -13.18 7.13
CA GLY A 63 7.80 -12.29 6.34
C GLY A 63 6.98 -11.27 7.14
N ASP A 64 7.05 -11.27 8.48
CA ASP A 64 6.29 -10.36 9.33
C ASP A 64 7.03 -10.04 10.64
N ALA A 65 6.92 -8.80 11.10
CA ALA A 65 7.38 -8.35 12.42
C ALA A 65 6.65 -7.05 12.82
N PRO A 66 6.58 -6.71 14.12
CA PRO A 66 6.06 -5.40 14.55
C PRO A 66 6.74 -4.26 13.78
N ASN A 67 5.95 -3.37 13.17
CA ASN A 67 6.43 -2.23 12.35
C ASN A 67 7.18 -2.62 11.04
N ASN A 68 7.24 -3.92 10.71
CA ASN A 68 7.71 -4.43 9.43
C ASN A 68 6.81 -5.57 8.94
N SER A 69 5.58 -5.19 8.60
CA SER A 69 4.54 -6.08 8.07
C SER A 69 4.26 -5.79 6.59
N PRO A 70 5.04 -6.35 5.65
CA PRO A 70 4.82 -6.24 4.21
C PRO A 70 3.36 -6.40 3.77
N ARG A 71 2.65 -7.35 4.40
CA ARG A 71 1.25 -7.65 4.12
C ARG A 71 0.33 -6.45 4.24
N TYR A 72 0.59 -5.51 5.16
CA TYR A 72 -0.25 -4.32 5.32
C TYR A 72 -0.04 -3.30 4.21
N GLU A 73 1.19 -3.12 3.74
CA GLU A 73 1.49 -2.22 2.62
C GLU A 73 0.85 -2.73 1.32
N ILE A 74 0.97 -4.04 1.07
CA ILE A 74 0.36 -4.69 -0.10
C ILE A 74 -1.18 -4.68 0.03
N ALA A 75 -1.72 -5.04 1.20
CA ALA A 75 -3.17 -5.01 1.44
C ALA A 75 -3.75 -3.60 1.30
N ALA A 76 -3.05 -2.56 1.74
CA ALA A 76 -3.46 -1.17 1.56
C ALA A 76 -3.60 -0.82 0.07
N TYR A 77 -2.62 -1.21 -0.75
CA TYR A 77 -2.68 -0.99 -2.18
C TYR A 77 -3.78 -1.79 -2.88
N GLU A 78 -3.93 -3.08 -2.58
CA GLU A 78 -4.96 -3.92 -3.21
C GLU A 78 -6.38 -3.55 -2.75
N PHE A 79 -6.56 -3.13 -1.49
CA PHE A 79 -7.86 -2.76 -0.96
C PHE A 79 -8.49 -1.57 -1.69
N GLN A 80 -7.68 -0.56 -2.01
CA GLN A 80 -8.18 0.66 -2.64
C GLN A 80 -8.82 0.38 -4.01
N LYS A 81 -8.29 -0.62 -4.74
CA LYS A 81 -8.73 -0.98 -6.10
C LYS A 81 -10.16 -1.50 -6.12
N LEU A 82 -10.68 -1.96 -4.98
CA LEU A 82 -12.05 -2.44 -4.88
C LEU A 82 -13.08 -1.30 -5.08
N PHE A 83 -12.72 -0.05 -4.77
CA PHE A 83 -13.70 1.05 -4.73
C PHE A 83 -13.20 2.38 -5.30
N LEU A 84 -11.94 2.47 -5.73
CA LEU A 84 -11.38 3.63 -6.42
C LEU A 84 -10.96 3.24 -7.84
N ASP A 85 -11.05 4.19 -8.76
CA ASP A 85 -10.37 4.08 -10.06
C ASP A 85 -8.91 4.56 -9.95
N PRO A 86 -8.03 4.16 -10.89
CA PRO A 86 -6.60 4.49 -10.86
C PRO A 86 -6.28 5.99 -10.69
N GLU A 87 -7.03 6.88 -11.34
CA GLU A 87 -6.88 8.33 -11.21
C GLU A 87 -7.21 8.86 -9.81
N ASN A 88 -7.90 8.06 -9.00
CA ASN A 88 -8.30 8.36 -7.63
C ASN A 88 -7.51 7.57 -6.57
N TYR A 89 -6.61 6.66 -6.97
CA TYR A 89 -5.75 5.93 -6.04
C TYR A 89 -4.98 6.88 -5.12
N CYS A 90 -5.02 6.56 -3.82
CA CYS A 90 -4.29 7.31 -2.80
C CYS A 90 -3.09 6.52 -2.27
N VAL A 91 -2.96 5.23 -2.56
CA VAL A 91 -1.74 4.45 -2.28
C VAL A 91 -1.02 4.21 -3.61
N PRO A 92 0.27 4.57 -3.74
CA PRO A 92 1.03 4.28 -4.95
C PRO A 92 1.20 2.76 -5.18
N PRO A 93 1.45 2.32 -6.43
CA PRO A 93 1.74 0.92 -6.75
C PRO A 93 2.67 0.26 -5.75
N THR A 94 2.20 -0.81 -5.09
CA THR A 94 2.91 -1.49 -4.00
C THR A 94 2.83 -3.00 -4.19
N ILE A 95 3.98 -3.64 -4.41
CA ILE A 95 4.06 -5.05 -4.80
C ILE A 95 5.09 -5.78 -3.94
N GLY A 96 4.80 -7.03 -3.58
CA GLY A 96 5.77 -7.95 -3.00
C GLY A 96 6.61 -8.61 -4.09
N ARG A 97 7.92 -8.62 -3.95
CA ARG A 97 8.87 -9.32 -4.84
C ARG A 97 9.83 -10.18 -4.03
N SER A 98 10.43 -11.14 -4.71
CA SER A 98 11.52 -11.97 -4.21
C SER A 98 12.74 -11.83 -5.09
N MET A 99 13.91 -12.13 -4.52
CA MET A 99 15.20 -12.17 -5.22
C MET A 99 16.07 -13.28 -4.62
N PRO A 100 16.89 -13.98 -5.42
CA PRO A 100 17.87 -14.92 -4.90
C PRO A 100 18.77 -14.27 -3.84
N LEU A 101 19.12 -15.04 -2.81
CA LEU A 101 19.91 -14.55 -1.68
C LEU A 101 21.22 -13.92 -2.13
N GLU A 102 21.96 -14.60 -3.01
CA GLU A 102 23.26 -14.15 -3.50
C GLU A 102 23.16 -12.84 -4.29
N GLU A 103 22.10 -12.68 -5.09
CA GLU A 103 21.87 -11.42 -5.79
C GLU A 103 21.53 -10.29 -4.80
N TYR A 104 20.69 -10.56 -3.81
CA TYR A 104 20.33 -9.55 -2.81
C TYR A 104 21.55 -9.13 -1.96
N ARG A 105 22.48 -10.06 -1.66
CA ARG A 105 23.72 -9.81 -0.91
C ARG A 105 24.68 -8.83 -1.57
N GLN A 106 24.57 -8.64 -2.88
CA GLN A 106 25.30 -7.58 -3.59
C GLN A 106 24.90 -6.17 -3.10
N ARG A 107 23.75 -6.05 -2.40
CA ARG A 107 23.21 -4.79 -1.86
C ARG A 107 23.18 -4.78 -0.33
N GLU A 108 22.94 -5.93 0.30
CA GLU A 108 22.95 -6.11 1.76
C GLU A 108 23.72 -7.38 2.14
N LYS A 109 25.01 -7.25 2.45
CA LYS A 109 25.94 -8.39 2.64
C LYS A 109 25.45 -9.42 3.66
N ASP A 110 24.93 -8.99 4.81
CA ASP A 110 24.59 -9.87 5.93
C ASP A 110 23.14 -10.35 5.95
N VAL A 111 22.42 -10.20 4.82
CA VAL A 111 21.04 -10.66 4.72
C VAL A 111 20.95 -12.18 4.81
N LYS A 112 19.86 -12.66 5.40
CA LYS A 112 19.48 -14.08 5.47
C LYS A 112 18.19 -14.30 4.66
N PRO A 113 17.91 -15.53 4.21
CA PRO A 113 16.63 -15.85 3.59
C PRO A 113 15.44 -15.43 4.45
N THR A 114 14.38 -14.95 3.82
CA THR A 114 13.18 -14.51 4.55
C THR A 114 12.48 -15.70 5.20
N PHE A 115 12.37 -16.81 4.49
CA PHE A 115 11.71 -18.03 4.96
C PHE A 115 12.71 -19.19 5.08
N ALA A 116 12.47 -20.07 6.04
CA ALA A 116 13.27 -21.28 6.20
C ALA A 116 13.19 -22.16 4.95
N LYS A 117 14.27 -22.90 4.67
CA LYS A 117 14.38 -23.79 3.50
C LYS A 117 14.24 -23.07 2.14
N THR A 118 14.54 -21.77 2.12
CA THR A 118 14.63 -20.99 0.88
C THR A 118 15.99 -20.32 0.79
N SER A 119 16.40 -20.01 -0.43
CA SER A 119 17.55 -19.17 -0.77
C SER A 119 17.07 -17.85 -1.37
N SER A 120 16.02 -17.26 -0.80
CA SER A 120 15.37 -16.05 -1.31
C SER A 120 15.11 -15.01 -0.23
N VAL A 121 15.21 -13.75 -0.63
CA VAL A 121 14.82 -12.60 0.18
C VAL A 121 13.55 -12.01 -0.42
N PHE A 122 12.51 -11.88 0.41
CA PHE A 122 11.27 -11.19 0.07
C PHE A 122 11.32 -9.73 0.53
N PHE A 123 10.81 -8.83 -0.30
CA PHE A 123 10.79 -7.39 -0.07
C PHE A 123 9.59 -6.75 -0.75
N VAL A 124 9.21 -5.56 -0.26
CA VAL A 124 8.16 -4.73 -0.85
C VAL A 124 8.81 -3.64 -1.68
N LEU A 125 8.28 -3.46 -2.88
CA LEU A 125 8.52 -2.30 -3.73
C LEU A 125 7.28 -1.42 -3.70
N GLN A 126 7.45 -0.13 -3.45
CA GLN A 126 6.40 0.86 -3.62
C GLN A 126 6.89 1.99 -4.52
N TYR A 127 6.13 2.35 -5.53
CA TYR A 127 6.49 3.44 -6.45
C TYR A 127 6.73 4.75 -5.68
N TRP A 128 7.84 5.42 -5.99
CA TRP A 128 8.20 6.68 -5.34
C TRP A 128 7.57 7.86 -6.09
N LEU A 129 6.57 8.47 -5.47
CA LEU A 129 5.82 9.60 -6.01
C LEU A 129 6.75 10.80 -6.32
N LYS A 130 6.43 11.50 -7.41
CA LYS A 130 7.10 12.76 -7.82
C LYS A 130 6.24 13.97 -7.48
N ASP A 131 6.89 15.13 -7.32
CA ASP A 131 6.20 16.42 -7.20
C ASP A 131 5.13 16.41 -6.09
N ILE A 132 5.53 15.94 -4.92
CA ILE A 132 4.70 15.84 -3.72
C ILE A 132 5.33 16.55 -2.53
N THR A 133 4.49 16.94 -1.56
CA THR A 133 4.92 17.51 -0.28
C THR A 133 4.06 16.97 0.86
N SER A 134 4.60 16.96 2.08
CA SER A 134 3.85 16.66 3.31
C SER A 134 3.29 17.93 3.98
N ILE A 135 3.55 19.10 3.41
CA ILE A 135 3.09 20.39 3.93
C ILE A 135 1.65 20.64 3.49
N ASN A 136 0.80 21.10 4.42
CA ASN A 136 -0.58 21.51 4.15
C ASN A 136 -1.44 20.45 3.44
N VAL A 137 -1.22 19.16 3.76
CA VAL A 137 -2.02 18.06 3.18
C VAL A 137 -3.50 18.24 3.46
N TYR A 138 -3.87 18.83 4.61
CA TYR A 138 -5.24 19.23 4.93
C TYR A 138 -5.39 20.75 4.90
N ASP A 139 -5.90 21.28 3.80
CA ASP A 139 -6.22 22.69 3.57
C ASP A 139 -7.74 22.89 3.56
N LYS A 140 -8.27 23.48 4.64
CA LYS A 140 -9.71 23.72 4.80
C LYS A 140 -10.29 24.70 3.77
N LYS A 141 -9.52 25.69 3.32
CA LYS A 141 -9.99 26.69 2.36
C LYS A 141 -10.10 26.03 1.00
N ARG A 142 -9.04 25.33 0.57
CA ARG A 142 -9.01 24.59 -0.69
C ARG A 142 -10.08 23.50 -0.74
N PHE A 143 -10.28 22.75 0.34
CA PHE A 143 -11.34 21.73 0.41
C PHE A 143 -12.74 22.29 0.12
N LYS A 144 -13.00 23.58 0.38
CA LYS A 144 -14.29 24.21 0.11
C LYS A 144 -14.42 24.73 -1.33
N THR A 145 -13.31 25.07 -1.98
CA THR A 145 -13.31 25.82 -3.25
C THR A 145 -12.81 25.02 -4.44
N ASP A 146 -12.07 23.93 -4.20
CA ASP A 146 -11.47 23.08 -5.23
C ASP A 146 -12.04 21.66 -5.12
N LEU A 147 -12.96 21.32 -6.03
CA LEU A 147 -13.67 20.04 -6.04
C LEU A 147 -12.72 18.86 -6.29
N THR A 148 -11.68 19.05 -7.10
CA THR A 148 -10.69 18.01 -7.41
C THR A 148 -9.88 17.67 -6.16
N TYR A 149 -9.36 18.68 -5.47
CA TYR A 149 -8.68 18.48 -4.20
C TYR A 149 -9.61 17.88 -3.14
N ALA A 150 -10.86 18.34 -3.06
CA ALA A 150 -11.85 17.80 -2.13
C ALA A 150 -12.13 16.32 -2.40
N LYS A 151 -12.24 15.92 -3.68
CA LYS A 151 -12.41 14.52 -4.10
C LYS A 151 -11.23 13.66 -3.63
N HIS A 152 -10.00 14.07 -3.93
CA HIS A 152 -8.79 13.32 -3.56
C HIS A 152 -8.61 13.21 -2.05
N LEU A 153 -8.71 14.32 -1.32
CA LEU A 153 -8.62 14.31 0.15
C LEU A 153 -9.76 13.47 0.78
N GLY A 154 -10.96 13.54 0.21
CA GLY A 154 -12.11 12.73 0.58
C GLY A 154 -11.83 11.24 0.45
N ASN A 155 -11.33 10.81 -0.70
CA ASN A 155 -10.95 9.44 -0.99
C ASN A 155 -9.84 8.94 -0.05
N THR A 156 -8.80 9.75 0.20
CA THR A 156 -7.75 9.40 1.16
C THR A 156 -8.29 9.26 2.58
N ASN A 157 -9.22 10.14 3.03
CA ASN A 157 -9.77 10.02 4.38
C ASN A 157 -10.72 8.82 4.54
N ILE A 158 -11.52 8.51 3.52
CA ILE A 158 -12.30 7.26 3.46
C ILE A 158 -11.35 6.07 3.59
N PHE A 159 -10.34 6.01 2.73
CA PHE A 159 -9.40 4.90 2.68
C PHE A 159 -8.69 4.69 4.03
N THR A 160 -8.07 5.74 4.57
CA THR A 160 -7.31 5.71 5.84
C THR A 160 -8.17 5.33 7.04
N TYR A 161 -9.44 5.77 7.05
CA TYR A 161 -10.43 5.33 8.03
C TYR A 161 -10.72 3.82 7.89
N LEU A 162 -11.02 3.34 6.69
CA LEU A 162 -11.36 1.93 6.44
C LEU A 162 -10.22 0.98 6.79
N ILE A 163 -8.97 1.33 6.45
CA ILE A 163 -7.80 0.53 6.83
C ILE A 163 -7.36 0.79 8.27
N LYS A 164 -7.95 1.76 8.99
CA LYS A 164 -7.57 2.18 10.34
C LYS A 164 -6.07 2.50 10.39
N HIS A 165 -5.64 3.55 9.70
CA HIS A 165 -4.23 3.95 9.64
C HIS A 165 -3.72 4.46 11.01
N LEU A 166 -2.84 3.69 11.69
CA LEU A 166 -2.38 3.99 13.05
C LEU A 166 -1.02 4.70 13.12
N ASP A 167 -0.56 5.27 12.01
CA ASP A 167 0.63 6.11 11.97
C ASP A 167 0.32 7.47 11.35
N SER A 168 0.52 8.54 12.11
CA SER A 168 0.35 9.93 11.64
C SER A 168 1.67 10.67 11.52
N ASN A 169 2.77 9.93 11.38
CA ASN A 169 4.08 10.50 11.17
C ASN A 169 4.12 11.44 9.95
N THR A 170 4.87 12.53 10.08
CA THR A 170 5.10 13.49 8.99
C THR A 170 5.75 12.76 7.82
N GLY A 171 5.17 12.90 6.63
CA GLY A 171 5.62 12.22 5.41
C GLY A 171 4.79 11.01 4.99
N ASN A 172 3.94 10.47 5.87
CA ASN A 172 3.02 9.37 5.50
C ASN A 172 1.83 9.87 4.67
N PHE A 173 1.50 11.16 4.79
CA PHE A 173 0.46 11.80 3.99
C PHE A 173 1.08 12.87 3.13
N LEU A 174 0.75 12.83 1.84
CA LEU A 174 1.39 13.66 0.83
C LEU A 174 0.34 14.29 -0.06
N VAL A 175 0.60 15.48 -0.55
CA VAL A 175 -0.23 16.18 -1.54
C VAL A 175 0.63 16.57 -2.73
N SER A 176 0.08 16.45 -3.93
CA SER A 176 0.73 16.92 -5.15
C SER A 176 0.93 18.43 -5.11
N ILE A 177 2.12 18.89 -5.49
CA ILE A 177 2.41 20.32 -5.64
C ILE A 177 2.05 20.84 -7.05
N TYR A 178 1.41 20.01 -7.88
CA TYR A 178 1.03 20.36 -9.24
C TYR A 178 -0.45 20.82 -9.32
N GLY A 179 -0.64 22.05 -9.80
CA GLY A 179 -1.80 22.88 -9.46
C GLY A 179 -3.20 22.43 -9.91
N SER A 180 -3.35 21.67 -11.01
CA SER A 180 -4.68 21.31 -11.53
C SER A 180 -5.20 19.93 -11.10
N ASN A 181 -4.32 19.05 -10.61
CA ASN A 181 -4.70 17.72 -10.12
C ASN A 181 -3.99 17.44 -8.78
N MET A 182 -4.48 18.08 -7.72
CA MET A 182 -3.89 17.97 -6.38
C MET A 182 -4.28 16.67 -5.68
N ARG A 183 -3.71 15.56 -6.17
CA ARG A 183 -3.87 14.23 -5.56
C ARG A 183 -3.35 14.24 -4.13
N VAL A 184 -4.02 13.45 -3.28
CA VAL A 184 -3.65 13.24 -1.87
C VAL A 184 -3.34 11.76 -1.68
N PHE A 185 -2.21 11.46 -1.06
CA PHE A 185 -1.67 10.12 -0.96
C PHE A 185 -1.44 9.70 0.49
N SER A 186 -1.51 8.39 0.73
CA SER A 186 -1.17 7.67 1.96
C SER A 186 -0.04 6.68 1.64
N VAL A 187 1.13 6.89 2.23
CA VAL A 187 2.31 6.02 2.16
C VAL A 187 2.67 5.52 3.57
N ASP A 188 3.55 4.52 3.65
CA ASP A 188 3.94 3.89 4.91
C ASP A 188 2.74 3.32 5.70
N ASN A 189 1.94 2.48 5.04
CA ASN A 189 0.73 1.85 5.60
C ASN A 189 1.06 0.61 6.48
N GLY A 190 2.32 0.44 6.89
CA GLY A 190 2.80 -0.69 7.68
C GLY A 190 2.25 -0.80 9.12
N LEU A 191 1.48 0.19 9.57
CA LEU A 191 0.74 0.16 10.85
C LEU A 191 -0.78 0.27 10.62
N ALA A 192 -1.27 -0.08 9.44
CA ALA A 192 -2.70 -0.22 9.17
C ALA A 192 -3.26 -1.56 9.66
N PHE A 193 -4.60 -1.66 9.70
CA PHE A 193 -5.43 -2.82 10.02
C PHE A 193 -5.34 -3.36 11.46
N GLY A 194 -4.14 -3.38 12.03
CA GLY A 194 -3.83 -3.97 13.32
C GLY A 194 -4.20 -3.12 14.54
N THR A 195 -3.46 -3.36 15.61
CA THR A 195 -3.66 -2.73 16.93
C THR A 195 -2.46 -1.92 17.40
N LEU A 196 -1.26 -2.18 16.88
CA LEU A 196 -0.06 -1.44 17.22
C LEU A 196 -0.16 0.00 16.72
N LYS A 197 0.10 0.95 17.62
CA LYS A 197 0.00 2.38 17.33
C LYS A 197 1.39 2.99 17.25
N SER A 198 1.55 3.94 16.34
CA SER A 198 2.71 4.82 16.31
C SER A 198 2.67 5.79 17.49
N ASN A 199 3.85 6.14 18.02
CA ASN A 199 3.99 7.26 18.97
C ASN A 199 3.90 8.64 18.28
N ARG A 200 3.76 8.67 16.94
CA ARG A 200 3.57 9.89 16.14
C ARG A 200 2.10 10.27 15.95
N GLY A 201 1.19 9.61 16.66
CA GLY A 201 -0.25 9.86 16.62
C GLY A 201 -1.02 8.96 15.66
N THR A 202 -2.35 8.98 15.77
CA THR A 202 -3.25 8.06 15.03
C THR A 202 -4.46 8.79 14.43
N TYR A 203 -4.28 10.04 14.00
CA TYR A 203 -5.36 10.93 13.60
C TYR A 203 -6.14 10.48 12.35
N TRP A 204 -5.50 9.71 11.48
CA TRP A 204 -6.04 9.25 10.21
C TRP A 204 -6.82 7.93 10.31
N LYS A 205 -6.83 7.29 11.49
CA LYS A 205 -7.73 6.17 11.77
C LYS A 205 -9.20 6.60 11.85
N ASP A 206 -9.43 7.90 12.07
CA ASP A 206 -10.75 8.49 12.24
C ASP A 206 -11.17 9.24 10.98
N LEU A 207 -12.48 9.29 10.74
CA LEU A 207 -13.02 10.11 9.66
C LEU A 207 -13.00 11.59 10.09
N ARG A 208 -12.12 12.37 9.47
CA ARG A 208 -11.85 13.78 9.77
C ARG A 208 -12.78 14.72 9.02
N LEU A 209 -13.29 14.28 7.88
CA LEU A 209 -14.15 15.07 7.02
C LEU A 209 -15.63 14.84 7.35
N LYS A 210 -16.43 15.91 7.23
CA LYS A 210 -17.89 15.87 7.37
C LYS A 210 -18.64 15.79 6.03
N ARG A 211 -17.90 15.86 4.92
CA ARG A 211 -18.39 15.79 3.54
C ARG A 211 -17.49 14.84 2.76
N LEU A 212 -18.06 13.90 2.03
CA LEU A 212 -17.33 12.86 1.28
C LEU A 212 -17.79 12.76 -0.18
N PRO A 213 -16.94 12.31 -1.11
CA PRO A 213 -17.32 12.19 -2.52
C PRO A 213 -18.45 11.18 -2.70
N HIS A 214 -19.55 11.60 -3.32
CA HIS A 214 -20.74 10.77 -3.52
C HIS A 214 -20.42 9.49 -4.30
N GLU A 215 -19.68 9.62 -5.41
CA GLU A 215 -19.30 8.50 -6.27
C GLU A 215 -18.59 7.37 -5.49
N THR A 216 -17.65 7.73 -4.62
CA THR A 216 -16.89 6.77 -3.81
C THR A 216 -17.79 6.06 -2.80
N ILE A 217 -18.73 6.77 -2.17
CA ILE A 217 -19.71 6.16 -1.27
C ILE A 217 -20.59 5.15 -2.01
N GLU A 218 -21.06 5.49 -3.22
CA GLU A 218 -21.90 4.58 -4.00
C GLU A 218 -21.14 3.33 -4.46
N ARG A 219 -19.84 3.44 -4.76
CA ARG A 219 -18.99 2.27 -5.01
C ARG A 219 -18.82 1.39 -3.77
N LEU A 220 -18.60 2.01 -2.61
CA LEU A 220 -18.50 1.31 -1.33
C LEU A 220 -19.78 0.53 -0.97
N ARG A 221 -20.97 1.04 -1.30
CA ARG A 221 -22.25 0.33 -1.10
C ARG A 221 -22.35 -0.95 -1.92
N ARG A 222 -21.69 -1.00 -3.08
CA ARG A 222 -21.74 -2.13 -4.01
C ARG A 222 -20.71 -3.21 -3.70
N LEU A 223 -19.78 -2.96 -2.77
CA LEU A 223 -18.78 -3.95 -2.38
C LEU A 223 -19.44 -5.16 -1.74
N LYS A 224 -19.12 -6.35 -2.26
CA LYS A 224 -19.50 -7.60 -1.62
C LYS A 224 -18.49 -7.95 -0.53
N THR A 225 -19.00 -8.52 0.56
CA THR A 225 -18.16 -8.99 1.67
C THR A 225 -17.16 -10.05 1.20
N GLU A 226 -17.57 -10.87 0.25
CA GLU A 226 -16.80 -11.95 -0.36
C GLU A 226 -15.62 -11.41 -1.15
N ASP A 227 -15.81 -10.32 -1.90
CA ASP A 227 -14.73 -9.66 -2.65
C ASP A 227 -13.66 -9.09 -1.70
N ILE A 228 -14.09 -8.45 -0.61
CA ILE A 228 -13.19 -7.94 0.42
C ILE A 228 -12.42 -9.09 1.09
N LYS A 229 -13.12 -10.18 1.46
CA LYS A 229 -12.50 -11.36 2.08
C LYS A 229 -11.51 -12.04 1.14
N LYS A 230 -11.85 -12.17 -0.14
CA LYS A 230 -11.00 -12.79 -1.17
C LYS A 230 -9.73 -11.95 -1.36
N THR A 231 -9.89 -10.65 -1.66
CA THR A 231 -8.76 -9.75 -1.94
C THR A 231 -7.84 -9.58 -0.74
N LEU A 232 -8.38 -9.37 0.46
CA LEU A 232 -7.56 -9.13 1.66
C LEU A 232 -7.07 -10.40 2.33
N GLY A 233 -7.71 -11.54 2.09
CA GLY A 233 -7.32 -12.83 2.66
C GLY A 233 -5.96 -13.32 2.16
N VAL A 234 -5.70 -13.12 0.86
CA VAL A 234 -4.43 -13.47 0.18
C VAL A 234 -4.07 -12.34 -0.78
N VAL A 235 -3.22 -11.41 -0.33
CA VAL A 235 -2.80 -10.23 -1.11
C VAL A 235 -1.55 -10.52 -1.96
N ALA A 236 -0.81 -11.57 -1.60
CA ALA A 236 0.30 -12.09 -2.40
C ALA A 236 0.52 -13.57 -2.07
N GLN A 237 0.90 -14.35 -3.08
CA GLN A 237 1.26 -15.75 -2.94
C GLN A 237 2.57 -16.04 -3.68
N PHE A 238 3.37 -16.94 -3.11
CA PHE A 238 4.61 -17.44 -3.69
C PHE A 238 4.67 -18.95 -3.52
N GLU A 239 5.34 -19.60 -4.47
CA GLU A 239 5.70 -21.01 -4.40
C GLU A 239 7.21 -21.16 -4.24
N ILE A 240 7.64 -22.13 -3.44
CA ILE A 240 9.03 -22.54 -3.31
C ILE A 240 9.30 -23.52 -4.46
N LYS A 241 10.09 -23.08 -5.44
CA LYS A 241 10.57 -23.88 -6.57
C LYS A 241 12.09 -23.87 -6.54
N GLU A 242 12.71 -25.05 -6.42
CA GLU A 242 14.17 -25.18 -6.35
C GLU A 242 14.81 -24.29 -5.26
N GLY A 243 14.11 -24.15 -4.12
CA GLY A 243 14.55 -23.29 -3.01
C GLY A 243 14.34 -21.79 -3.23
N LEU A 244 13.81 -21.35 -4.38
CA LEU A 244 13.51 -19.96 -4.68
C LEU A 244 12.03 -19.65 -4.48
N LEU A 245 11.74 -18.41 -4.07
CA LEU A 245 10.37 -17.88 -4.01
C LEU A 245 9.97 -17.37 -5.39
N VAL A 246 9.02 -18.03 -6.03
CA VAL A 246 8.47 -17.64 -7.33
C VAL A 246 7.05 -17.10 -7.12
N PRO A 247 6.70 -15.90 -7.65
CA PRO A 247 5.34 -15.39 -7.56
C PRO A 247 4.32 -16.41 -8.10
N ALA A 248 3.17 -16.50 -7.45
CA ALA A 248 2.05 -17.33 -7.88
C ALA A 248 0.73 -16.57 -7.70
N GLU A 249 -0.29 -16.97 -8.46
CA GLU A 249 -1.62 -16.40 -8.31
C GLU A 249 -2.18 -16.68 -6.91
N PRO A 250 -2.92 -15.73 -6.29
CA PRO A 250 -3.58 -15.96 -5.01
C PRO A 250 -4.56 -17.14 -5.06
N GLY A 251 -4.28 -18.17 -4.25
CA GLY A 251 -5.17 -19.32 -4.05
C GLY A 251 -6.12 -19.15 -2.87
N GLU A 252 -6.72 -20.25 -2.44
CA GLU A 252 -7.53 -20.29 -1.21
C GLU A 252 -6.70 -19.92 0.02
N ASN A 253 -7.30 -19.21 0.98
CA ASN A 253 -6.61 -18.81 2.20
C ASN A 253 -6.28 -20.03 3.07
N LEU A 254 -4.98 -20.27 3.28
CA LEU A 254 -4.48 -21.45 3.98
C LEU A 254 -4.77 -21.48 5.48
N ASP A 255 -5.07 -20.35 6.13
CA ASP A 255 -5.22 -20.32 7.60
C ASP A 255 -6.20 -19.27 8.16
N LYS A 256 -6.58 -18.16 7.53
CA LYS A 256 -7.43 -17.08 8.11
C LYS A 256 -6.98 -16.43 9.45
N GLY A 257 -6.41 -17.14 10.42
CA GLY A 257 -5.99 -16.62 11.72
C GLY A 257 -4.58 -15.99 11.73
N LYS A 258 -3.71 -16.38 10.79
CA LYS A 258 -2.36 -15.82 10.63
C LYS A 258 -2.28 -14.70 9.58
N GLY A 259 -1.21 -13.89 9.57
CA GLY A 259 -0.98 -12.85 8.54
C GLY A 259 -0.03 -13.31 7.43
N VAL A 260 0.93 -14.17 7.80
CA VAL A 260 1.83 -14.86 6.89
C VAL A 260 1.70 -16.35 7.15
N ARG A 261 1.61 -17.13 6.08
CA ARG A 261 1.25 -18.55 6.12
C ARG A 261 2.22 -19.30 5.26
N GLN A 262 2.60 -20.50 5.70
CA GLN A 262 3.38 -21.43 4.90
C GLN A 262 2.78 -22.82 5.07
N LYS A 263 2.42 -23.48 3.95
CA LYS A 263 1.97 -24.87 3.90
C LYS A 263 2.71 -25.59 2.77
N GLY A 264 3.59 -26.52 3.12
CA GLY A 264 4.49 -27.13 2.15
C GLY A 264 5.32 -26.08 1.42
N ASN A 265 5.20 -26.05 0.10
CA ASN A 265 5.91 -25.11 -0.77
C ASN A 265 5.15 -23.79 -1.01
N VAL A 266 3.96 -23.61 -0.46
CA VAL A 266 3.17 -22.38 -0.68
C VAL A 266 3.36 -21.41 0.48
N ILE A 267 3.62 -20.14 0.16
CA ILE A 267 3.69 -19.02 1.09
C ILE A 267 2.63 -17.99 0.71
N GLN A 268 1.83 -17.55 1.68
CA GLN A 268 0.82 -16.51 1.49
C GLN A 268 1.01 -15.35 2.45
N PHE A 269 0.74 -14.15 1.96
CA PHE A 269 0.59 -12.92 2.74
C PHE A 269 -0.87 -12.47 2.67
N GLY A 270 -1.40 -11.99 3.78
CA GLY A 270 -2.74 -11.43 3.81
C GLY A 270 -3.12 -10.86 5.17
N LEU A 271 -4.36 -10.43 5.29
CA LEU A 271 -4.95 -10.03 6.55
C LEU A 271 -5.50 -11.24 7.30
N THR A 272 -5.55 -11.13 8.63
CA THR A 272 -6.28 -12.07 9.47
C THR A 272 -7.78 -11.83 9.34
N GLU A 273 -8.60 -12.83 9.66
CA GLU A 273 -10.06 -12.69 9.67
C GLU A 273 -10.50 -11.54 10.58
N ARG A 274 -9.83 -11.35 11.73
CA ARG A 274 -10.09 -10.25 12.67
C ARG A 274 -9.83 -8.89 12.04
N GLU A 275 -8.74 -8.75 11.30
CA GLU A 275 -8.37 -7.51 10.60
C GLU A 275 -9.39 -7.18 9.50
N ILE A 276 -9.77 -8.18 8.69
CA ILE A 276 -10.79 -8.05 7.64
C ILE A 276 -12.14 -7.67 8.24
N ARG A 277 -12.57 -8.35 9.32
CA ARG A 277 -13.78 -7.99 10.06
C ARG A 277 -13.74 -6.54 10.54
N GLY A 278 -12.58 -6.06 10.97
CA GLY A 278 -12.38 -4.66 11.31
C GLY A 278 -12.68 -3.71 10.15
N VAL A 279 -12.23 -4.04 8.92
CA VAL A 279 -12.53 -3.25 7.72
C VAL A 279 -14.03 -3.22 7.45
N LEU A 280 -14.68 -4.38 7.48
CA LEU A 280 -16.13 -4.50 7.26
C LEU A 280 -16.95 -3.69 8.26
N VAL A 281 -16.63 -3.78 9.54
CA VAL A 281 -17.30 -2.99 10.60
C VAL A 281 -17.12 -1.48 10.36
N ARG A 282 -15.94 -1.04 9.92
CA ARG A 282 -15.72 0.38 9.61
C ARG A 282 -16.48 0.81 8.36
N LEU A 283 -16.53 -0.03 7.33
CA LEU A 283 -17.34 0.21 6.14
C LEU A 283 -18.82 0.39 6.48
N GLU A 284 -19.40 -0.54 7.24
CA GLU A 284 -20.79 -0.46 7.69
C GLU A 284 -21.05 0.82 8.49
N ASN A 285 -20.16 1.15 9.44
CA ASN A 285 -20.27 2.36 10.23
C ASN A 285 -20.17 3.64 9.40
N LEU A 286 -19.33 3.67 8.36
CA LEU A 286 -19.24 4.78 7.44
C LEU A 286 -20.57 4.97 6.69
N LEU A 287 -21.10 3.91 6.10
CA LEU A 287 -22.36 3.96 5.35
C LEU A 287 -23.52 4.40 6.24
N LYS A 288 -23.66 3.82 7.45
CA LYS A 288 -24.68 4.25 8.44
C LYS A 288 -24.60 5.74 8.78
N ARG A 289 -23.39 6.29 8.88
CA ARG A 289 -23.18 7.72 9.16
C ARG A 289 -23.52 8.60 7.96
N VAL A 290 -23.40 8.09 6.73
CA VAL A 290 -23.88 8.79 5.53
C VAL A 290 -25.40 8.73 5.46
N ASP A 291 -25.98 7.55 5.66
CA ASP A 291 -27.44 7.30 5.56
C ASP A 291 -28.24 8.12 6.59
N SER A 292 -27.68 8.30 7.79
CA SER A 292 -28.26 9.15 8.83
C SER A 292 -28.02 10.66 8.61
N GLY A 293 -27.33 11.06 7.54
CA GLY A 293 -26.98 12.46 7.26
C GLY A 293 -25.89 13.05 8.16
N LYS A 294 -25.31 12.28 9.09
CA LYS A 294 -24.21 12.71 9.96
C LYS A 294 -22.94 13.06 9.16
N ILE A 295 -22.74 12.40 8.02
CA ILE A 295 -21.77 12.76 7.00
C ILE A 295 -22.56 13.08 5.73
N LYS A 296 -22.32 14.26 5.16
CA LYS A 296 -22.93 14.63 3.88
C LYS A 296 -22.09 14.08 2.72
N THR A 297 -22.69 13.91 1.56
CA THR A 297 -21.94 13.68 0.31
C THR A 297 -21.87 14.95 -0.53
N PHE A 298 -20.99 14.97 -1.52
CA PHE A 298 -20.88 16.03 -2.52
C PHE A 298 -20.43 15.46 -3.87
#